data_AF-A0A7K4VSD7-F1
#
_entry.id   AF-A0A7K4VSD7-F1
#
_cell.length_a   1.000
_cell.length_b   1.000
_cell.length_c   1.000
_cell.angle_alpha   90.00
_cell.angle_beta   90.00
_cell.angle_gamma   90.00
#
_symmetry.space_group_name_H-M   'P 1'
#
loop_
_entity.id
_entity.type
_entity.pdbx_description
1 polymer ?
#
loop_
_entity_poly.entity_id
_entity_poly.type
_entity_poly.pdbx_seq_one_letter_code
_entity_poly.pdbx_strand_id
1 'polypeptide(L)'
;GPKVVSQELSAELLEEVEAVLRRPPVIWDNLYANDYDCRRVFLGPYMGRAPGLMARLQGLLLNPNCELQANFIPIHTLGTWFGSELGSCAHPERAGTEGALGDSQGAQDGSYSPQEALELALRDWVAEINQQALEPGK
;
A
#
# COMPACT_ATOMS: atom_id res chain seq x y z
N GLY A 1 -5.28 -13.75 -1.59
CA GLY A 1 -4.89 -13.84 -0.18
C GLY A 1 -5.56 -15.03 0.49
N PRO A 2 -5.22 -15.35 1.75
CA PRO A 2 -5.75 -16.50 2.48
C PRO A 2 -7.25 -16.39 2.81
N LYS A 3 -7.82 -15.17 2.80
CA LYS A 3 -9.26 -14.90 3.00
C LYS A 3 -9.76 -13.93 1.94
N VAL A 4 -11.08 -13.86 1.78
CA VAL A 4 -11.74 -12.85 0.91
C VAL A 4 -11.30 -11.44 1.30
N VAL A 5 -11.35 -11.10 2.60
CA VAL A 5 -10.71 -9.93 3.20
C VAL A 5 -9.52 -10.39 4.01
N SER A 6 -8.32 -10.26 3.44
CA SER A 6 -7.08 -10.68 4.09
C SER A 6 -6.49 -9.56 4.94
N GLN A 7 -6.35 -9.79 6.24
CA GLN A 7 -5.67 -8.86 7.16
C GLN A 7 -4.19 -8.75 6.83
N GLU A 8 -3.54 -9.89 6.56
CA GLU A 8 -2.13 -9.97 6.23
C GLU A 8 -1.89 -10.74 4.92
N LEU A 9 -0.86 -10.33 4.19
CA LEU A 9 -0.28 -10.98 3.03
C LEU A 9 1.24 -10.94 3.15
N SER A 10 1.89 -12.08 2.93
CA SER A 10 3.33 -12.25 2.98
C SER A 10 3.85 -12.97 1.74
N ALA A 11 5.16 -12.94 1.51
CA ALA A 11 5.78 -13.60 0.37
C ALA A 11 5.63 -15.13 0.41
N GLU A 12 5.64 -15.72 1.61
CA GLU A 12 5.49 -17.16 1.81
C GLU A 12 4.10 -17.63 1.36
N LEU A 13 3.05 -16.84 1.65
CA LEU A 13 1.69 -17.13 1.18
C LEU A 13 1.57 -17.06 -0.35
N LEU A 14 2.42 -16.26 -1.01
CA LEU A 14 2.44 -16.19 -2.47
C LEU A 14 3.17 -17.37 -3.10
N GLU A 15 4.22 -17.90 -2.45
CA GLU A 15 4.98 -19.06 -2.96
C GLU A 15 4.09 -20.28 -3.20
N GLU A 16 3.22 -20.59 -2.24
CA GLU A 16 2.29 -21.73 -2.35
C GLU A 16 1.36 -21.56 -3.56
N VAL A 17 0.86 -20.34 -3.77
CA VAL A 17 -0.06 -20.01 -4.87
C VAL A 17 0.68 -20.04 -6.21
N GLU A 18 1.89 -19.47 -6.27
CA GLU A 18 2.72 -19.47 -7.48
C GLU A 18 3.13 -20.89 -7.90
N ALA A 19 3.46 -21.76 -6.94
CA ALA A 19 3.82 -23.15 -7.20
C ALA A 19 2.70 -23.91 -7.94
N VAL A 20 1.44 -23.61 -7.60
CA VAL A 20 0.25 -24.22 -8.23
C VAL A 20 -0.11 -23.52 -9.54
N LEU A 21 -0.16 -22.18 -9.55
CA LEU A 21 -0.56 -21.40 -10.73
C LEU A 21 0.51 -21.36 -11.82
N ARG A 22 1.77 -21.67 -11.48
CA ARG A 22 2.95 -21.62 -12.35
C ARG A 22 3.17 -20.26 -13.01
N ARG A 23 2.74 -19.19 -12.34
CA ARG A 23 2.91 -17.80 -12.73
C ARG A 23 2.72 -16.86 -11.53
N PRO A 24 3.36 -15.68 -11.52
CA PRO A 24 3.06 -14.64 -10.55
C PRO A 24 1.58 -14.25 -10.59
N PRO A 25 0.87 -14.21 -9.45
CA PRO A 25 -0.53 -13.81 -9.42
C PRO A 25 -0.67 -12.30 -9.54
N VAL A 26 -1.88 -11.86 -9.90
CA VAL A 26 -2.36 -10.49 -9.64
C VAL A 26 -3.23 -10.56 -8.39
N ILE A 27 -2.95 -9.73 -7.39
CA ILE A 27 -3.79 -9.65 -6.20
C ILE A 27 -4.98 -8.75 -6.50
N TRP A 28 -6.18 -9.29 -6.25
CA TRP A 28 -7.39 -8.51 -6.04
C TRP A 28 -7.57 -8.29 -4.54
N ASP A 29 -7.37 -7.06 -4.10
CA ASP A 29 -7.25 -6.74 -2.69
C ASP A 29 -8.55 -6.14 -2.13
N ASN A 30 -9.22 -6.86 -1.23
CA ASN A 30 -10.45 -6.40 -0.58
C ASN A 30 -10.20 -5.77 0.81
N LEU A 31 -8.99 -5.31 1.11
CA LEU A 31 -8.66 -4.73 2.42
C LEU A 31 -9.65 -3.63 2.86
N TYR A 32 -10.16 -2.88 1.89
CA TYR A 32 -11.08 -1.75 2.09
C TYR A 32 -12.50 -1.99 1.57
N ALA A 33 -12.81 -3.18 1.05
CA ALA A 33 -14.16 -3.49 0.60
C ALA A 33 -15.14 -3.39 1.77
N ASN A 34 -16.28 -2.73 1.58
CA ASN A 34 -17.32 -2.54 2.60
C ASN A 34 -18.73 -2.93 2.14
N ASP A 35 -18.88 -3.46 0.93
CA ASP A 35 -20.15 -3.91 0.33
C ASP A 35 -20.88 -4.97 1.18
N TYR A 36 -20.15 -5.72 2.01
CA TYR A 36 -20.71 -6.76 2.89
C TYR A 36 -21.29 -6.23 4.23
N ASP A 37 -21.06 -4.98 4.64
CA ASP A 37 -21.68 -4.38 5.83
C ASP A 37 -21.82 -2.86 5.66
N CYS A 38 -23.04 -2.40 5.39
CA CYS A 38 -23.36 -0.99 5.13
C CYS A 38 -23.08 -0.03 6.30
N ARG A 39 -22.72 -0.53 7.48
CA ARG A 39 -22.37 0.28 8.65
C ARG A 39 -20.86 0.53 8.77
N ARG A 40 -20.06 -0.05 7.87
CA ARG A 40 -18.60 0.04 7.92
C ARG A 40 -18.08 0.91 6.79
N VAL A 41 -17.14 1.78 7.14
CA VAL A 41 -16.33 2.56 6.19
C VAL A 41 -14.89 2.49 6.68
N PHE A 42 -13.96 2.30 5.76
CA PHE A 42 -12.55 2.12 6.09
C PHE A 42 -11.71 3.29 5.60
N LEU A 43 -11.22 4.07 6.56
CA LEU A 43 -10.42 5.29 6.35
C LEU A 43 -9.00 5.17 6.95
N GLY A 44 -8.57 3.95 7.28
CA GLY A 44 -7.21 3.68 7.79
C GLY A 44 -6.18 3.59 6.66
N PRO A 45 -4.87 3.58 6.97
CA PRO A 45 -3.80 3.45 5.98
C PRO A 45 -3.66 2.01 5.46
N TYR A 46 -3.02 1.86 4.30
CA TYR A 46 -2.84 0.58 3.65
C TYR A 46 -1.87 -0.29 4.46
N MET A 47 -2.32 -1.44 4.97
CA MET A 47 -1.58 -2.20 5.96
C MET A 47 -1.64 -3.72 5.72
N GLY A 48 -0.74 -4.43 6.41
CA GLY A 48 -0.69 -5.89 6.41
C GLY A 48 -0.16 -6.50 5.13
N ARG A 49 0.43 -5.72 4.23
CA ARG A 49 1.15 -6.24 3.05
C ARG A 49 2.63 -6.12 3.33
N ALA A 50 3.29 -7.27 3.53
CA ALA A 50 4.71 -7.32 3.86
C ALA A 50 5.55 -6.62 2.77
N PRO A 51 6.65 -5.95 3.14
CA PRO A 51 7.57 -5.39 2.15
C PRO A 51 8.11 -6.43 1.18
N GLY A 52 8.34 -6.05 -0.07
CA GLY A 52 8.89 -6.90 -1.12
C GLY A 52 7.87 -7.83 -1.81
N LEU A 53 6.57 -7.71 -1.48
CA LEU A 53 5.51 -8.48 -2.15
C LEU A 53 5.49 -8.21 -3.66
N MET A 54 5.73 -6.96 -4.08
CA MET A 54 5.66 -6.62 -5.50
C MET A 54 6.68 -7.35 -6.37
N ALA A 55 7.80 -7.80 -5.80
CA ALA A 55 8.79 -8.61 -6.54
C ALA A 55 8.25 -9.99 -6.98
N ARG A 56 7.15 -10.46 -6.37
CA ARG A 56 6.50 -11.76 -6.62
C ARG A 56 5.12 -11.63 -7.26
N LEU A 57 4.67 -10.42 -7.54
CA LEU A 57 3.35 -10.16 -8.09
C LEU A 57 3.45 -9.61 -9.51
N GLN A 58 2.51 -10.01 -10.36
CA GLN A 58 2.33 -9.36 -11.66
C GLN A 58 1.61 -8.01 -11.51
N GLY A 59 0.91 -7.81 -10.39
CA GLY A 59 0.22 -6.57 -10.06
C GLY A 59 -0.64 -6.70 -8.81
N LEU A 60 -1.12 -5.57 -8.31
CA LEU A 60 -2.05 -5.48 -7.21
C LEU A 60 -3.14 -4.46 -7.56
N LEU A 61 -4.40 -4.89 -7.49
CA LEU A 61 -5.57 -4.07 -7.75
C LEU A 61 -6.38 -3.99 -6.47
N LEU A 62 -6.66 -2.77 -6.01
CA LEU A 62 -7.47 -2.54 -4.83
C LEU A 62 -8.95 -2.49 -5.19
N ASN A 63 -9.76 -3.24 -4.45
CA ASN A 63 -11.21 -3.13 -4.39
C ASN A 63 -11.59 -2.38 -3.09
N PRO A 64 -11.87 -1.06 -3.18
CA PRO A 64 -11.99 -0.21 -2.01
C PRO A 64 -13.44 -0.09 -1.50
N ASN A 65 -13.75 0.96 -0.73
CA ASN A 65 -15.13 1.21 -0.28
C ASN A 65 -16.04 1.51 -1.48
N CYS A 66 -17.33 1.28 -1.35
CA CYS A 66 -18.34 1.65 -2.34
C CYS A 66 -18.41 3.17 -2.54
N GLU A 67 -18.26 3.94 -1.46
CA GLU A 67 -18.32 5.40 -1.49
C GLU A 67 -17.03 5.99 -2.08
N LEU A 68 -17.10 6.52 -3.31
CA LEU A 68 -15.94 7.05 -4.02
C LEU A 68 -15.07 7.99 -3.17
N GLN A 69 -15.69 8.93 -2.45
CA GLN A 69 -14.98 9.93 -1.65
C GLN A 69 -14.29 9.34 -0.42
N ALA A 70 -14.75 8.20 0.11
CA ALA A 70 -14.10 7.52 1.22
C ALA A 70 -12.78 6.83 0.81
N ASN A 71 -12.48 6.77 -0.48
CA ASN A 71 -11.32 6.06 -1.01
C ASN A 71 -10.07 6.93 -1.16
N PHE A 72 -10.11 8.19 -0.72
CA PHE A 72 -8.93 9.07 -0.77
C PHE A 72 -7.75 8.47 0.00
N ILE A 73 -7.93 8.17 1.30
CA ILE A 73 -6.87 7.58 2.13
C ILE A 73 -6.46 6.18 1.64
N PRO A 74 -7.38 5.24 1.35
CA PRO A 74 -7.04 3.95 0.78
C PRO A 74 -6.13 4.00 -0.47
N ILE A 75 -6.48 4.84 -1.44
CA ILE A 75 -5.73 4.93 -2.71
C ILE A 75 -4.42 5.69 -2.51
N HIS A 76 -4.43 6.77 -1.74
CA HIS A 76 -3.25 7.58 -1.44
C HIS A 76 -2.18 6.75 -0.74
N THR A 77 -2.55 6.07 0.35
CA THR A 77 -1.61 5.26 1.14
C THR A 77 -1.15 3.99 0.42
N LEU A 78 -1.97 3.41 -0.47
CA LEU A 78 -1.53 2.38 -1.42
C LEU A 78 -0.45 2.91 -2.36
N GLY A 79 -0.61 4.13 -2.88
CA GLY A 79 0.39 4.79 -3.72
C GLY A 79 1.72 4.99 -2.99
N THR A 80 1.68 5.44 -1.73
CA THR A 80 2.87 5.56 -0.87
C THR A 80 3.56 4.22 -0.66
N TRP A 81 2.80 3.16 -0.34
CA TRP A 81 3.34 1.80 -0.17
C TRP A 81 3.96 1.27 -1.47
N PHE A 82 3.29 1.47 -2.60
CA PHE A 82 3.81 1.04 -3.90
C PHE A 82 5.12 1.77 -4.25
N GLY A 83 5.25 3.05 -3.87
CA GLY A 83 6.48 3.81 -4.02
C GLY A 83 7.66 3.20 -3.25
N SER A 84 7.45 2.78 -2.00
CA SER A 84 8.49 2.09 -1.21
C SER A 84 8.85 0.71 -1.77
N GLU A 85 7.89 -0.01 -2.36
CA GLU A 85 8.15 -1.31 -3.01
C GLU A 85 9.06 -1.13 -4.23
N LEU A 86 8.81 -0.10 -5.05
CA LEU A 86 9.65 0.21 -6.22
C LEU A 86 11.06 0.67 -5.82
N GLY A 87 11.18 1.49 -4.77
CA GLY A 87 12.47 1.92 -4.23
C GLY A 87 13.31 0.74 -3.72
N SER A 88 12.65 -0.24 -3.11
CA SER A 88 13.29 -1.47 -2.62
C SER A 88 13.75 -2.39 -3.77
N CYS A 89 13.01 -2.45 -4.88
CA CYS A 89 13.39 -3.24 -6.06
C CYS A 89 14.59 -2.65 -6.84
N ALA A 90 14.86 -1.35 -6.71
CA ALA A 90 15.96 -0.68 -7.42
C ALA A 90 17.35 -0.89 -6.79
N HIS A 91 17.42 -1.39 -5.55
CA HIS A 91 18.67 -1.64 -4.83
C HIS A 91 18.74 -3.04 -4.20
N PRO A 92 18.89 -4.11 -4.99
CA PRO A 92 18.99 -5.48 -4.46
C PRO A 92 20.34 -5.81 -3.79
N GLU A 93 21.39 -4.98 -3.94
CA GLU A 93 22.78 -5.39 -3.63
C GLU A 93 23.39 -4.89 -2.30
N ARG A 94 22.65 -4.23 -1.41
CA ARG A 94 23.26 -3.67 -0.17
C ARG A 94 23.09 -4.50 1.09
N ALA A 95 22.46 -5.67 1.03
CA ALA A 95 22.26 -6.54 2.19
C ALA A 95 23.47 -7.45 2.52
N GLY A 96 24.67 -7.17 2.00
CA GLY A 96 25.84 -8.01 2.31
C GLY A 96 27.18 -7.45 1.87
N THR A 97 27.67 -6.36 2.47
CA THR A 97 29.12 -6.19 2.70
C THR A 97 29.34 -5.18 3.82
N GLU A 98 29.98 -5.60 4.91
CA GLU A 98 30.50 -4.70 5.94
C GLU A 98 31.68 -3.88 5.41
N GLY A 99 31.70 -2.58 5.73
CA GLY A 99 32.91 -1.76 5.74
C GLY A 99 32.94 -0.57 4.78
N ALA A 100 32.65 0.64 5.29
CA ALA A 100 33.50 1.84 5.19
C ALA A 100 32.72 3.10 5.60
N LEU A 101 33.32 3.87 6.50
CA LEU A 101 32.82 5.14 7.06
C LEU A 101 32.69 6.23 5.98
N GLY A 102 31.53 6.89 5.94
CA GLY A 102 31.29 8.08 5.13
C GLY A 102 30.02 8.79 5.57
N ASP A 103 30.20 9.88 6.31
CA ASP A 103 29.14 10.75 6.84
C ASP A 103 28.37 11.41 5.68
N SER A 104 27.08 11.08 5.53
CA SER A 104 26.16 11.74 4.58
C SER A 104 24.72 11.49 5.01
N GLN A 105 24.12 12.54 5.58
CA GLN A 105 22.69 12.91 5.59
C GLN A 105 21.69 11.74 5.59
N GLY A 106 21.05 11.54 6.75
CA GLY A 106 20.10 10.48 7.07
C GLY A 106 19.38 9.89 5.87
N ALA A 107 19.81 8.69 5.46
CA ALA A 107 19.03 7.83 4.60
C ALA A 107 17.68 7.63 5.31
N GLN A 108 16.63 8.26 4.78
CA GLN A 108 15.28 7.89 5.17
C GLN A 108 15.18 6.38 4.94
N ASP A 109 14.87 5.64 5.99
CA ASP A 109 14.59 4.22 5.88
C ASP A 109 13.48 4.11 4.82
N GLY A 110 13.79 3.57 3.64
CA GLY A 110 12.88 3.53 2.49
C GLY A 110 11.69 2.59 2.70
N SER A 111 11.42 2.24 3.95
CA SER A 111 10.39 1.35 4.42
C SER A 111 9.07 2.12 4.55
N TYR A 112 7.98 1.46 4.21
CA TYR A 112 6.65 2.03 4.36
C TYR A 112 6.25 2.16 5.83
N SER A 113 5.92 3.38 6.27
CA SER A 113 5.29 3.63 7.57
C SER A 113 3.80 3.93 7.41
N PRO A 114 2.87 3.08 7.91
CA PRO A 114 1.44 3.31 7.81
C PRO A 114 0.98 4.60 8.49
N GLN A 115 1.60 4.96 9.62
CA GLN A 115 1.27 6.17 10.37
C GLN A 115 1.64 7.42 9.58
N GLU A 116 2.86 7.46 9.01
CA GLU A 116 3.31 8.60 8.21
C GLU A 116 2.50 8.73 6.92
N ALA A 117 2.19 7.60 6.26
CA ALA A 117 1.34 7.57 5.09
C ALA A 117 -0.07 8.10 5.41
N LEU A 118 -0.65 7.72 6.56
CA LEU A 118 -1.95 8.23 7.00
C LEU A 118 -1.90 9.75 7.24
N GLU A 119 -0.87 10.24 7.93
CA GLU A 119 -0.72 11.67 8.21
C GLU A 119 -0.60 12.50 6.92
N LEU A 120 0.16 12.00 5.95
CA LEU A 120 0.29 12.64 4.64
C LEU A 120 -1.05 12.64 3.89
N ALA A 121 -1.71 11.47 3.82
CA ALA A 121 -3.01 11.34 3.16
C ALA A 121 -4.08 12.26 3.78
N LEU A 122 -4.11 12.39 5.11
CA LEU A 122 -5.04 13.27 5.80
C LEU A 122 -4.77 14.75 5.48
N ARG A 123 -3.49 15.18 5.47
CA ARG A 123 -3.13 16.56 5.11
C ARG A 123 -3.57 16.90 3.70
N ASP A 124 -3.29 16.02 2.74
CA ASP A 124 -3.67 16.20 1.34
C ASP A 124 -5.19 16.18 1.17
N TRP A 125 -5.89 15.30 1.88
CA TRP A 125 -7.35 15.21 1.78
C TRP A 125 -8.04 16.45 2.34
N VAL A 126 -7.55 17.01 3.46
CA VAL A 126 -8.06 18.27 4.01
C VAL A 126 -7.88 19.42 3.01
N ALA A 127 -6.74 19.46 2.30
CA ALA A 127 -6.52 20.46 1.26
C ALA A 127 -7.51 20.32 0.10
N GLU A 128 -7.79 19.09 -0.34
CA GLU A 128 -8.78 18.79 -1.38
C GLU A 128 -10.20 19.19 -0.96
N ILE A 129 -10.63 18.82 0.25
CA ILE A 129 -11.95 19.18 0.79
C ILE A 129 -12.12 20.71 0.84
N ASN A 130 -11.07 21.42 1.30
CA ASN A 130 -11.10 22.87 1.37
C ASN A 130 -11.19 23.53 -0.02
N GLN A 131 -10.55 22.94 -1.04
CA GLN A 131 -10.66 23.42 -2.41
C GLN A 131 -12.06 23.21 -2.99
N GLN A 132 -12.65 22.03 -2.78
CA GLN A 132 -14.01 21.73 -3.23
C GLN A 132 -15.07 22.62 -2.55
N ALA A 133 -14.86 22.98 -1.27
CA ALA A 133 -15.74 23.89 -0.56
C ALA A 133 -15.71 25.34 -1.11
N LEU A 134 -14.62 25.73 -1.79
CA LEU A 134 -14.46 27.04 -2.41
C LEU A 134 -15.03 27.11 -3.84
N GLU A 135 -15.26 25.98 -4.51
CA GLU A 135 -15.93 25.88 -5.82
C GLU A 135 -17.28 25.12 -5.73
N PRO A 136 -18.33 25.66 -5.06
CA PRO A 136 -19.63 25.01 -5.06
C PRO A 136 -20.30 25.13 -6.44
N GLY A 137 -20.16 24.12 -7.30
CA GLY A 137 -20.96 24.05 -8.55
C GLY A 137 -20.38 23.33 -9.77
N LYS A 138 -19.38 22.44 -9.64
CA LYS A 138 -19.03 21.49 -10.71
C LYS A 138 -19.60 20.10 -10.43
#